data_AF-A0A7V3XHG8-F1
#
_entry.id   AF-A0A7V3XHG8-F1
#
_cell.length_a   1.000
_cell.length_b   1.000
_cell.length_c   1.000
_cell.angle_alpha   90.00
_cell.angle_beta   90.00
_cell.angle_gamma   90.00
#
_symmetry.space_group_name_H-M   'P 1'
#
loop_
_entity.id
_entity.type
_entity.pdbx_description
1 polymer ?
#
loop_
_entity_poly.entity_id
_entity_poly.type
_entity_poly.pdbx_seq_one_letter_code
_entity_poly.pdbx_strand_id
1 'polypeptide(L)' 'MGLGGKVAVIGSGVVELGENVDQNLTDMIHEAVTFAPADAGIERDRLQTAGLGCHDPKLQPAPR' A
#
# COMPACT_ATOMS: atom_id res chain seq x y z
N MET A 1 -2.72 -24.03 -17.53
CA MET A 1 -3.64 -22.90 -17.75
C MET A 1 -2.95 -21.62 -17.25
N GLY A 2 -2.92 -20.54 -18.02
CA GLY A 2 -2.24 -19.28 -17.67
C GLY A 2 -3.17 -18.24 -17.03
N LEU A 3 -2.59 -17.15 -16.50
CA LEU A 3 -3.29 -16.06 -15.80
C LEU A 3 -3.92 -14.99 -16.73
N GLY A 4 -3.99 -15.24 -18.04
CA GLY A 4 -4.51 -14.27 -19.01
C GLY A 4 -5.93 -13.79 -18.66
N GLY A 5 -6.12 -12.47 -18.58
CA GLY A 5 -7.41 -11.85 -18.26
C GLY A 5 -7.83 -11.92 -16.79
N LYS A 6 -6.92 -12.27 -15.87
CA LYS A 6 -7.17 -12.31 -14.42
C LYS A 6 -6.31 -11.26 -13.70
N VAL A 7 -6.73 -10.94 -12.49
CA VAL A 7 -5.93 -10.15 -11.53
C VAL A 7 -5.25 -11.11 -10.58
N ALA A 8 -3.98 -10.85 -10.27
CA ALA A 8 -3.20 -11.59 -9.29
C ALA A 8 -2.57 -10.63 -8.30
N VAL A 9 -2.47 -11.05 -7.03
CA VAL A 9 -1.61 -10.41 -6.04
C VAL A 9 -0.24 -11.06 -6.17
N ILE A 10 0.77 -10.27 -6.50
CA ILE A 10 2.12 -10.77 -6.79
C ILE A 10 3.18 -10.35 -5.77
N GLY A 11 2.82 -9.49 -4.81
CA GLY A 11 3.67 -9.13 -3.68
C GLY A 11 2.90 -8.37 -2.61
N SER A 12 3.49 -8.29 -1.42
CA SER A 12 2.91 -7.61 -0.26
C SER A 12 3.97 -6.83 0.52
N GLY A 13 3.54 -5.77 1.19
CA GLY A 13 4.38 -4.97 2.07
C GLY A 13 3.55 -4.51 3.26
N VAL A 14 4.09 -4.69 4.46
CA VAL A 14 3.40 -4.38 5.71
C VAL A 14 4.35 -3.63 6.63
N VAL A 15 3.75 -2.84 7.53
CA VAL A 15 4.44 -2.15 8.61
C VAL A 15 3.84 -2.67 9.91
N GLU A 16 4.68 -2.88 10.93
CA GLU A 16 4.22 -3.40 12.21
C GLU A 16 3.35 -2.38 12.96
N LEU A 17 2.22 -2.87 13.47
CA LEU A 17 1.27 -2.04 14.21
C LEU A 17 1.75 -1.88 15.66
N GLY A 18 1.86 -0.63 16.11
CA GLY A 18 2.18 -0.30 17.50
C GLY A 18 3.68 -0.19 17.80
N GLU A 19 4.55 -0.49 16.83
CA GLU A 19 6.00 -0.24 16.95
C GLU A 19 6.39 1.15 16.44
N ASN A 20 5.68 1.63 15.41
CA ASN A 20 5.99 2.88 14.71
C ASN A 20 5.16 4.07 15.20
N VAL A 21 4.97 4.18 16.52
CA VAL A 21 4.10 5.19 17.16
C VAL A 21 4.55 6.63 16.94
N ASP A 22 5.85 6.84 16.69
CA ASP A 22 6.45 8.15 16.43
C ASP A 22 6.55 8.47 14.93
N GLN A 23 6.27 7.51 14.05
CA GLN A 23 6.37 7.67 12.61
C GLN A 23 5.08 8.26 12.06
N ASN A 24 5.20 9.24 11.16
CA ASN A 24 4.01 9.78 10.51
C ASN A 24 3.41 8.78 9.51
N LEU A 25 2.13 8.94 9.21
CA LEU A 25 1.39 8.07 8.30
C LEU A 25 2.03 7.95 6.91
N THR A 26 2.56 9.05 6.37
CA THR A 26 3.15 9.07 5.03
C THR A 26 4.40 8.19 4.96
N ASP A 27 5.24 8.24 6.00
CA ASP A 27 6.44 7.42 6.08
C ASP A 27 6.09 5.93 6.20
N MET A 28 5.07 5.58 7.01
CA MET A 28 4.57 4.21 7.11
C MET A 28 4.00 3.70 5.77
N ILE A 29 3.25 4.54 5.05
CA ILE A 29 2.76 4.18 3.71
C ILE A 29 3.95 3.98 2.77
N HIS A 30 4.92 4.89 2.78
CA HIS A 30 6.10 4.82 1.92
C HIS A 30 6.89 3.52 2.13
N GLU A 31 7.04 3.09 3.37
CA GLU A 31 7.69 1.83 3.73
C GLU A 31 6.93 0.62 3.17
N ALA A 32 5.63 0.50 3.46
CA ALA A 32 4.80 -0.60 2.95
C ALA A 32 4.84 -0.70 1.41
N VAL A 33 4.69 0.43 0.71
CA VAL A 33 4.72 0.45 -0.77
C VAL A 33 6.12 0.29 -1.36
N THR A 34 7.18 0.32 -0.55
CA THR A 34 8.54 -0.01 -0.97
C THR A 34 8.78 -1.52 -0.88
N PHE A 35 8.21 -2.19 0.12
CA PHE A 35 8.33 -3.64 0.28
C PHE A 35 7.51 -4.44 -0.73
N ALA A 36 6.28 -4.01 -1.05
CA ALA A 36 5.42 -4.78 -1.95
C ALA A 36 5.98 -4.99 -3.38
N PRO A 37 6.57 -3.98 -4.07
CA PRO A 37 7.23 -4.20 -5.35
C PRO A 37 8.48 -5.07 -5.26
N ALA A 38 9.25 -4.94 -4.17
CA ALA A 38 10.44 -5.74 -3.93
C ALA A 38 10.10 -7.23 -3.75
N ASP A 39 9.06 -7.53 -2.96
CA ASP A 39 8.52 -8.90 -2.77
C ASP A 39 8.02 -9.49 -4.10
N ALA A 40 7.40 -8.66 -4.94
CA ALA A 40 6.96 -9.05 -6.29
C ALA A 40 8.09 -9.18 -7.32
N GLY A 41 9.32 -8.79 -6.99
CA GLY A 41 10.45 -8.77 -7.92
C GLY A 41 10.24 -7.82 -9.12
N ILE A 42 9.54 -6.71 -8.91
CA ILE A 42 9.28 -5.70 -9.96
C ILE A 42 9.97 -4.37 -9.65
N GLU A 43 10.46 -3.73 -10.71
CA GLU A 43 10.99 -2.37 -10.63
C GLU A 43 9.85 -1.35 -10.49
N ARG A 44 10.11 -0.27 -9.72
CA ARG A 44 9.11 0.75 -9.39
C ARG A 44 8.58 1.50 -10.61
N ASP A 45 9.42 1.68 -11.63
CA ASP A 45 9.06 2.33 -12.90
C ASP A 45 8.05 1.53 -13.74
N ARG A 46 7.80 0.26 -13.39
CA ARG A 46 6.78 -0.59 -14.03
C ARG A 46 5.39 -0.39 -13.45
N LEU A 47 5.25 0.32 -12.33
CA LEU A 47 3.96 0.64 -11.73
C LEU A 47 3.24 1.71 -12.55
N GLN A 48 2.03 1.39 -13.02
CA GLN A 48 1.24 2.30 -13.84
C GLN A 48 0.23 3.12 -13.04
N THR A 49 -0.23 2.60 -11.90
CA THR A 49 -1.24 3.22 -11.06
C THR A 49 -1.08 2.78 -9.61
N ALA A 50 -1.54 3.63 -8.68
CA ALA A 50 -1.61 3.33 -7.26
C ALA A 50 -2.97 3.78 -6.71
N GLY A 51 -3.59 2.93 -5.90
CA GLY A 51 -4.79 3.25 -5.14
C GLY A 51 -4.48 3.22 -3.65
N LEU A 52 -4.89 4.25 -2.91
CA LEU A 52 -4.71 4.34 -1.46
C LEU A 52 -6.08 4.36 -0.77
N GLY A 53 -6.34 3.34 0.04
CA GLY A 53 -7.42 3.36 1.02
C GLY A 53 -6.87 3.84 2.35
N CYS A 54 -7.34 4.98 2.84
CA CYS A 54 -6.97 5.50 4.15
C CYS A 54 -8.21 6.03 4.87
N HIS A 55 -8.38 5.62 6.12
CA HIS A 55 -9.39 6.20 6.99
C HIS A 55 -8.74 7.31 7.83
N ASP A 56 -9.15 8.56 7.59
CA ASP A 56 -8.81 9.67 8.46
C ASP A 56 -10.09 10.19 9.15
N PRO A 57 -10.20 10.04 10.49
CA PRO A 57 -11.33 10.57 11.25
C PRO A 57 -11.56 12.07 11.06
N LYS A 58 -10.52 12.84 10.71
CA LYS A 58 -10.59 14.28 10.50
C LYS A 58 -11.09 14.68 9.11
N LEU A 59 -11.12 13.74 8.16
CA LEU A 59 -11.60 13.96 6.79
C LEU A 59 -13.04 13.47 6.58
N GLN A 60 -13.72 13.02 7.64
CA GLN A 60 -15.12 12.61 7.52
C GLN A 60 -16.02 13.85 7.32
N PRO A 61 -16.94 13.83 6.34
CA PRO A 61 -17.99 14.83 6.29
C PRO A 61 -18.81 14.74 7.59
N ALA A 62 -19.24 15.89 8.11
CA ALA A 62 -20.12 15.93 9.27
C ALA A 62 -21.31 14.97 9.09
N PRO A 63 -21.75 14.27 10.15
CA PRO A 63 -22.88 13.35 10.05
C PRO A 63 -24.08 14.09 9.45
N ARG A 64 -24.70 13.49 8.41
CA ARG A 64 -25.90 14.01 7.76
C ARG A 64 -27.11 13.95 8.70
#